data_AF-A0A661QIC3-F1
#
_entry.id   AF-A0A661QIC3-F1
#
_cell.length_a   1.000
_cell.length_b   1.000
_cell.length_c   1.000
_cell.angle_alpha   90.00
_cell.angle_beta   90.00
_cell.angle_gamma   90.00
#
_symmetry.space_group_name_H-M   'P 1'
#
loop_
_entity.id
_entity.type
_entity.pdbx_description
1 polymer ?
#
loop_
_entity_poly.entity_id
_entity_poly.type
_entity_poly.pdbx_seq_one_letter_code
_entity_poly.pdbx_strand_id
1 'polypeptide(L)'
;MLYGFEKIIEERILTAQKRGEFENLPGAGKPLKFEDDRFVSEELRLAYKILKNADCVPPEIELKKKIKQTEDLLVGMQETSEKYHLLKKMNFLIMKLNSIRNTSIAHEMPQVYTEKLIEQFGNSKTC
;
A
#
# COMPACT_ATOMS: atom_id res chain seq x y z
N MET A 1 8.76 -0.83 24.22
CA MET A 1 10.05 -1.52 24.00
C MET A 1 10.68 -1.71 25.38
N LEU A 2 11.02 -2.95 25.77
CA LEU A 2 11.51 -3.29 27.12
C LEU A 2 13.06 -3.26 27.14
N TYR A 3 13.63 -2.09 27.39
CA TYR A 3 15.08 -1.82 27.36
C TYR A 3 15.94 -2.62 28.37
N GLY A 4 15.34 -3.38 29.29
CA GLY A 4 16.06 -4.14 30.32
C GLY A 4 16.58 -5.52 29.89
N PHE A 5 16.06 -6.08 28.79
CA PHE A 5 16.41 -7.44 28.35
C PHE A 5 17.40 -7.51 27.19
N GLU A 6 17.77 -6.37 26.61
CA GLU A 6 18.59 -6.31 25.39
C GLU A 6 19.90 -7.09 25.53
N LYS A 7 20.62 -6.89 26.63
CA LYS A 7 21.89 -7.60 26.89
C LYS A 7 21.70 -9.12 27.00
N ILE A 8 20.62 -9.56 27.64
CA ILE A 8 20.31 -10.99 27.82
C ILE A 8 19.91 -11.62 26.48
N ILE A 9 19.15 -10.89 25.66
CA ILE A 9 18.75 -11.32 24.32
C ILE A 9 19.98 -11.42 23.42
N GLU A 10 20.86 -10.42 23.44
CA GLU A 10 22.10 -10.40 22.65
C GLU A 10 23.03 -11.56 23.02
N GLU A 11 23.28 -11.78 24.32
CA GLU A 11 24.10 -12.90 24.80
C GLU A 11 23.54 -14.26 24.36
N ARG A 12 22.21 -14.42 24.34
CA ARG A 12 21.55 -15.64 23.85
C ARG A 12 21.72 -15.84 22.35
N ILE A 13 21.54 -14.78 21.56
CA ILE A 13 21.71 -14.83 20.09
C ILE A 13 23.16 -15.20 19.75
N LEU A 14 24.13 -14.54 20.37
CA LEU A 14 25.57 -14.82 20.15
C LEU A 14 25.95 -16.25 20.56
N THR A 15 25.37 -16.77 21.64
CA THR A 15 25.61 -18.15 22.06
C THR A 15 25.05 -19.16 21.06
N ALA A 16 23.84 -18.94 20.54
CA ALA A 16 23.23 -19.78 19.51
C ALA A 16 24.01 -19.73 18.19
N GLN A 17 24.52 -18.55 17.80
CA GLN A 17 25.43 -18.41 16.65
C GLN A 17 26.72 -19.21 16.81
N LYS A 18 27.39 -19.10 17.98
CA LYS A 18 28.62 -19.86 18.26
C LYS A 18 28.42 -21.37 18.24
N ARG A 19 27.21 -21.84 18.55
CA ARG A 19 26.83 -23.26 18.50
C ARG A 19 26.46 -23.74 17.09
N GLY A 20 26.44 -22.85 16.10
CA GLY A 20 26.02 -23.18 14.75
C GLY A 20 24.52 -23.45 14.63
N GLU A 21 23.69 -23.02 15.59
CA GLU A 21 22.23 -23.27 15.57
C GLU A 21 21.53 -22.57 14.38
N PHE A 22 22.20 -21.58 13.75
CA PHE A 22 21.73 -20.91 12.54
C PHE A 22 22.33 -21.51 11.24
N GLU A 23 23.24 -22.49 11.33
CA GLU A 23 23.80 -23.17 10.17
C GLU A 23 22.84 -24.26 9.67
N ASN A 24 22.72 -24.41 8.34
CA ASN A 24 21.90 -25.45 7.69
C ASN A 24 20.39 -25.42 8.05
N LEU A 25 19.83 -24.25 8.34
CA LEU A 25 18.38 -24.11 8.56
C LEU A 25 17.59 -24.62 7.34
N PRO A 26 16.42 -25.24 7.56
CA PRO A 26 15.55 -25.67 6.47
C PRO A 26 15.14 -24.47 5.61
N GLY A 27 15.56 -24.48 4.35
CA GLY A 27 15.32 -23.37 3.42
C GLY A 27 16.42 -22.30 3.37
N ALA A 28 17.53 -22.47 4.09
CA ALA A 28 18.70 -21.59 3.99
C ALA A 28 19.19 -21.51 2.54
N GLY A 29 19.40 -20.28 2.05
CA GLY A 29 19.84 -20.00 0.68
C GLY A 29 18.79 -20.25 -0.42
N LYS A 30 17.58 -20.71 -0.08
CA LYS A 30 16.49 -20.88 -1.04
C LYS A 30 15.59 -19.64 -1.06
N PRO A 31 14.99 -19.27 -2.21
CA PRO A 31 13.98 -18.23 -2.26
C PRO A 31 12.84 -18.54 -1.28
N LEU A 32 12.43 -17.52 -0.51
CA LEU A 32 11.27 -17.63 0.35
C LEU A 32 10.03 -17.96 -0.50
N LYS A 33 9.36 -19.07 -0.20
CA LYS A 33 8.07 -19.39 -0.80
C LYS A 33 7.00 -18.57 -0.11
N PHE A 34 6.53 -17.53 -0.80
CA PHE A 34 5.37 -16.78 -0.37
C PHE A 34 4.13 -17.49 -0.91
N GLU A 35 3.46 -18.28 -0.06
CA GLU A 35 2.09 -18.73 -0.36
C GLU A 35 1.21 -17.48 -0.45
N ASP A 36 0.48 -17.33 -1.56
CA ASP A 36 -0.38 -16.16 -1.82
C ASP A 36 -1.45 -15.97 -0.72
N ASP A 37 -1.89 -17.07 -0.10
CA ASP A 37 -3.05 -17.10 0.78
C ASP A 37 -2.71 -17.09 2.29
N ARG A 38 -1.48 -16.72 2.68
CA ARG A 38 -1.07 -16.73 4.11
C ARG A 38 -1.88 -15.79 5.00
N PHE A 39 -2.46 -14.74 4.42
CA PHE A 39 -3.31 -13.79 5.14
C PHE A 39 -4.79 -14.22 5.13
N VAL A 40 -5.10 -15.36 4.51
CA VAL A 40 -6.44 -15.92 4.41
C VAL A 40 -6.52 -17.15 5.33
N SER A 41 -7.53 -17.18 6.20
CA SER A 41 -7.81 -18.33 7.06
C SER A 41 -8.07 -19.57 6.20
N GLU A 42 -7.72 -20.75 6.71
CA GLU A 42 -7.78 -22.01 5.95
C GLU A 42 -9.16 -22.27 5.33
N GLU A 43 -10.22 -22.01 6.09
CA GLU A 43 -11.62 -22.15 5.65
C GLU A 43 -11.99 -21.23 4.48
N LEU A 44 -11.36 -20.05 4.38
CA LEU A 44 -11.66 -19.05 3.35
C LEU A 44 -10.81 -19.21 2.08
N ARG A 45 -9.71 -19.98 2.11
CA ARG A 45 -8.77 -20.09 0.97
C ARG A 45 -9.44 -20.60 -0.31
N LEU A 46 -10.30 -21.62 -0.19
CA LEU A 46 -11.00 -22.18 -1.35
C LEU A 46 -11.93 -21.14 -1.99
N ALA A 47 -12.73 -20.44 -1.17
CA ALA A 47 -13.61 -19.39 -1.65
C ALA A 47 -12.83 -18.25 -2.31
N TYR A 48 -11.73 -17.82 -1.69
CA TYR A 48 -10.88 -16.75 -2.22
C TYR A 48 -10.23 -17.14 -3.55
N LYS A 49 -9.77 -18.39 -3.68
CA LYS A 49 -9.21 -18.94 -4.91
C LYS A 49 -10.24 -19.01 -6.04
N ILE A 50 -11.47 -19.41 -5.73
CA ILE A 50 -12.58 -19.43 -6.71
C ILE A 50 -12.85 -18.00 -7.22
N LEU A 51 -12.97 -17.02 -6.31
CA LEU A 51 -13.21 -15.63 -6.68
C LEU A 51 -12.06 -15.04 -7.50
N LYS A 52 -10.80 -15.29 -7.10
CA LYS A 52 -9.61 -14.86 -7.84
C LYS A 52 -9.59 -15.44 -9.26
N ASN A 53 -9.93 -16.71 -9.43
CA ASN A 53 -9.98 -17.37 -10.74
C ASN A 53 -11.14 -16.88 -11.62
N ALA A 54 -12.23 -16.38 -11.01
CA ALA A 54 -13.38 -15.82 -11.71
C ALA A 54 -13.23 -14.32 -12.04
N ASP A 55 -12.01 -13.76 -11.93
CA ASP A 55 -11.72 -12.33 -12.07
C ASP A 55 -12.60 -11.42 -11.19
N CYS A 56 -13.13 -11.96 -10.09
CA CYS A 56 -13.92 -11.20 -9.13
C CYS A 56 -12.97 -10.35 -8.30
N VAL A 57 -12.83 -9.07 -8.67
CA VAL A 57 -11.99 -8.11 -7.98
C VAL A 57 -12.82 -7.32 -6.97
N PRO A 58 -12.32 -7.08 -5.74
CA PRO A 58 -12.98 -6.21 -4.80
C PRO A 58 -13.19 -4.80 -5.38
N PRO A 59 -14.29 -4.10 -5.02
CA PRO A 59 -14.62 -2.78 -5.55
C PRO A 59 -13.52 -1.74 -5.30
N GLU A 60 -12.74 -1.88 -4.23
CA GLU A 60 -11.60 -1.02 -3.92
C GLU A 60 -10.49 -1.15 -4.96
N ILE A 61 -10.24 -2.36 -5.47
CA ILE A 61 -9.24 -2.61 -6.50
C ILE A 61 -9.69 -2.02 -7.83
N GLU A 62 -10.99 -2.15 -8.17
CA GLU A 62 -11.54 -1.50 -9.36
C GLU A 62 -11.43 0.02 -9.31
N LEU A 63 -11.74 0.62 -8.15
CA LEU A 63 -11.59 2.07 -7.95
C LEU A 63 -10.14 2.51 -8.09
N LYS A 64 -9.18 1.77 -7.51
CA LYS A 64 -7.75 2.04 -7.70
C LYS A 64 -7.33 1.97 -9.17
N LYS A 65 -7.82 0.98 -9.93
CA LYS A 65 -7.57 0.90 -11.37
C LYS A 65 -8.11 2.13 -12.11
N LYS A 66 -9.33 2.58 -11.79
CA LYS A 66 -9.93 3.78 -12.39
C LYS A 66 -9.18 5.08 -12.04
N ILE A 67 -8.69 5.19 -10.81
CA ILE A 67 -7.86 6.34 -10.39
C ILE A 67 -6.58 6.36 -11.23
N LYS A 68 -5.86 5.23 -11.32
CA LYS A 68 -4.64 5.13 -12.13
C LYS A 68 -4.87 5.45 -13.60
N GLN A 69 -5.94 4.92 -14.20
CA GLN A 69 -6.30 5.26 -15.59
C GLN A 69 -6.56 6.76 -15.76
N THR A 70 -7.20 7.41 -14.79
CA THR A 70 -7.47 8.85 -14.86
C THR A 70 -6.19 9.67 -14.70
N GLU A 71 -5.25 9.20 -13.86
CA GLU A 71 -3.92 9.78 -13.70
C GLU A 71 -3.09 9.67 -14.99
N ASP A 72 -3.06 8.49 -15.61
CA ASP A 72 -2.36 8.26 -16.89
C ASP A 72 -2.87 9.19 -18.00
N LEU A 73 -4.19 9.44 -18.04
CA LEU A 73 -4.80 10.39 -18.99
C LEU A 73 -4.41 11.85 -18.72
N LEU A 74 -4.17 12.21 -17.45
CA LEU A 74 -3.78 13.57 -17.06
C LEU A 74 -2.34 13.91 -17.46
N VAL A 75 -1.43 12.93 -17.50
CA VAL A 75 0.00 13.15 -17.82
C VAL A 75 0.20 13.69 -19.25
N GLY A 76 -0.72 13.40 -20.17
CA GLY A 76 -0.65 13.84 -21.57
C GLY A 76 -1.52 15.04 -21.95
N MET A 77 -2.33 15.58 -21.04
CA MET A 77 -3.31 16.64 -21.36
C MET A 77 -2.73 18.05 -21.25
N GLN A 78 -2.82 18.81 -22.35
CA GLN A 78 -2.39 20.21 -22.43
C GLN A 78 -3.53 21.22 -22.18
N GLU A 79 -4.79 20.82 -22.43
CA GLU A 79 -5.94 21.72 -22.29
C GLU A 79 -6.36 21.91 -20.83
N THR A 80 -6.47 23.17 -20.40
CA THR A 80 -6.70 23.54 -18.99
C THR A 80 -8.10 23.21 -18.48
N SER A 81 -9.12 23.32 -19.33
CA SER A 81 -10.53 23.04 -18.99
C SER A 81 -10.78 21.54 -18.80
N GLU A 82 -10.36 20.73 -19.79
CA GLU A 82 -10.50 19.27 -19.74
C GLU A 82 -9.68 18.65 -18.59
N LYS A 83 -8.47 19.16 -18.37
CA LYS A 83 -7.61 18.76 -17.25
C LYS A 83 -8.29 19.01 -15.90
N TYR A 84 -8.97 20.15 -15.73
CA TYR A 84 -9.72 20.44 -14.50
C TYR A 84 -10.89 19.45 -14.28
N HIS A 85 -11.62 19.12 -15.35
CA HIS A 85 -12.72 18.16 -15.25
C HIS A 85 -12.23 16.75 -14.85
N LEU A 86 -11.14 16.28 -15.45
CA LEU A 86 -10.53 14.99 -15.10
C LEU A 86 -9.97 14.99 -13.68
N LEU A 87 -9.36 16.08 -13.22
CA LEU A 87 -8.90 16.20 -11.83
C LEU A 87 -10.06 16.11 -10.84
N LYS A 88 -11.18 16.80 -11.13
CA LYS A 88 -12.39 16.71 -10.29
C LYS A 88 -12.93 15.28 -10.24
N LYS A 89 -12.94 14.59 -11.39
CA LYS A 89 -13.34 13.17 -11.48
C LYS A 89 -12.40 12.28 -10.68
N MET A 90 -11.09 12.49 -10.77
CA MET A 90 -10.09 11.73 -10.02
C MET A 90 -10.27 11.92 -8.50
N ASN A 91 -10.43 13.17 -8.04
CA ASN A 91 -10.68 13.47 -6.63
C ASN A 91 -11.97 12.86 -6.11
N PHE A 92 -13.03 12.80 -6.93
CA PHE A 92 -14.25 12.07 -6.59
C PHE A 92 -14.00 10.55 -6.42
N LEU A 93 -13.20 9.94 -7.30
CA LEU A 93 -12.85 8.52 -7.17
C LEU A 93 -12.02 8.24 -5.91
N ILE A 94 -11.07 9.12 -5.60
CA ILE A 94 -10.26 9.05 -4.36
C ILE A 94 -11.17 9.15 -3.13
N MET A 95 -12.08 10.12 -3.09
CA MET A 95 -13.04 10.28 -2.01
C MET A 95 -13.90 9.01 -1.84
N LYS A 96 -14.44 8.47 -2.94
CA LYS A 96 -15.23 7.24 -2.92
C LYS A 96 -14.43 6.04 -2.38
N LEU A 97 -13.16 5.92 -2.76
CA LEU A 97 -12.28 4.87 -2.26
C LEU A 97 -12.05 5.00 -0.73
N ASN A 98 -11.79 6.21 -0.24
CA ASN A 98 -11.59 6.46 1.19
C ASN A 98 -12.86 6.13 1.99
N SER A 99 -14.04 6.50 1.48
CA SER A 99 -15.32 6.19 2.14
C SER A 99 -15.60 4.70 2.25
N ILE A 100 -15.25 3.90 1.23
CA ILE A 100 -15.48 2.44 1.25
C ILE A 100 -14.51 1.74 2.21
N ARG A 101 -13.24 2.18 2.25
CA ARG A 101 -12.21 1.56 3.09
C ARG A 101 -12.40 1.77 4.59
N ASN A 102 -13.15 2.80 5.00
CA ASN A 102 -13.39 3.17 6.41
C ASN A 102 -12.12 3.07 7.27
N THR A 103 -11.02 3.65 6.79
CA THR A 103 -9.70 3.58 7.41
C THR A 103 -9.41 4.87 8.18
N SER A 104 -8.41 4.85 9.07
CA SER A 104 -7.89 6.09 9.66
C SER A 104 -7.48 7.09 8.58
N ILE A 105 -7.71 8.38 8.84
CA ILE A 105 -7.34 9.51 7.97
C ILE A 105 -5.85 9.46 7.60
N ALA A 106 -4.98 8.99 8.50
CA ALA A 106 -3.55 8.83 8.25
C ALA A 106 -3.20 7.81 7.14
N HIS A 107 -4.15 6.95 6.77
CA HIS A 107 -4.00 5.90 5.75
C HIS A 107 -4.92 6.09 4.55
N GLU A 108 -5.58 7.25 4.47
CA GLU A 108 -6.37 7.66 3.32
C GLU A 108 -5.48 7.99 2.12
N MET A 109 -6.02 7.80 0.93
CA MET A 109 -5.38 8.29 -0.28
C MET A 109 -5.61 9.82 -0.35
N PRO A 110 -4.55 10.65 -0.45
CA PRO A 110 -4.70 12.09 -0.49
C PRO A 110 -5.34 12.53 -1.81
N GLN A 111 -6.16 13.58 -1.75
CA GLN A 111 -6.68 14.24 -2.94
C GLN A 111 -5.56 15.02 -3.64
N VAL A 112 -5.60 15.08 -4.97
CA VAL A 112 -4.65 15.86 -5.75
C VAL A 112 -5.23 17.24 -5.97
N TYR A 113 -4.65 18.22 -5.28
CA TYR A 113 -4.89 19.63 -5.55
C TYR A 113 -3.85 20.11 -6.58
N THR A 114 -4.29 20.93 -7.55
CA THR A 114 -3.44 21.44 -8.63
C THR A 114 -2.19 22.13 -8.08
N GLU A 115 -1.05 21.89 -8.74
CA GLU A 115 0.26 22.48 -8.42
C GLU A 115 0.20 23.99 -8.14
N LYS A 116 -0.66 24.74 -8.84
CA LYS A 116 -0.83 26.19 -8.64
C LYS A 116 -1.23 26.60 -7.22
N LEU A 117 -2.01 25.77 -6.52
CA LEU A 117 -2.36 26.04 -5.12
C LEU A 117 -1.19 25.69 -4.19
N ILE A 118 -0.45 24.62 -4.49
CA ILE A 118 0.78 24.25 -3.77
C ILE A 118 1.86 25.33 -3.97
N GLU A 119 1.98 25.91 -5.16
CA GLU A 119 2.85 27.05 -5.44
C GLU A 119 2.39 28.33 -4.73
N GLN A 120 1.09 28.63 -4.72
CA GLN A 120 0.57 29.81 -4.00
C GLN A 120 0.72 29.69 -2.48
N PHE A 121 0.46 28.51 -1.91
CA PHE A 121 0.63 28.27 -0.47
C PHE A 121 2.10 28.00 -0.09
N GLY A 122 2.94 27.58 -1.04
CA GLY A 122 4.39 27.44 -0.86
C GLY A 122 5.11 28.77 -0.87
N ASN A 123 4.67 29.73 -1.71
CA ASN A 123 5.23 31.08 -1.79
C ASN A 123 4.75 32.01 -0.67
N SER A 124 3.74 31.63 0.12
CA SER A 124 3.23 32.47 1.24
C SER A 124 3.88 32.20 2.59
N LYS A 125 4.95 31.39 2.65
CA LYS A 125 5.80 31.23 3.84
C LYS A 125 7.27 31.57 3.58
N THR A 126 7.52 32.88 3.48
CA THR A 126 8.75 33.52 3.94
C THR A 126 8.38 34.91 4.46
N CYS A 127 7.92 34.94 5.71
CA CYS A 127 7.97 36.08 6.63
C CYS A 127 8.29 35.50 8.01
#